data_AF-A0A7J9HRV4-F1
#
_entry.id   AF-A0A7J9HRV4-F1
#
_cell.length_a   1.000
_cell.length_b   1.000
_cell.length_c   1.000
_cell.angle_alpha   90.00
_cell.angle_beta   90.00
_cell.angle_gamma   90.00
#
_symmetry.space_group_name_H-M   'P 1'
#
loop_
_entity.id
_entity.type
_entity.pdbx_description
1 polymer ?
#
loop_
_entity_poly.entity_id
_entity_poly.type
_entity_poly.pdbx_seq_one_letter_code
_entity_poly.pdbx_strand_id
1 'polypeptide(L)'
;MKILFTKVLTNTDVEKRLAVPNNSLKHFELENGNCSKSFEVKDENGSTWTFRCYVRNDGAYKKPVLSSGWRQFVLNKGVHQGDLITLYKDVEAEASYKIEVQRKIKLLGKECWSSLEPDQPTGATAQVQTTNRRNRRSYSSLAVLPDV
;
A
#
# COMPACT_ATOMS: atom_id res chain seq x y z
N MET A 1 -21.17 -2.30 1.54
CA MET A 1 -20.07 -1.29 1.51
C MET A 1 -20.59 0.13 1.34
N LYS A 2 -20.10 1.07 2.17
CA LYS A 2 -20.46 2.49 2.15
C LYS A 2 -19.21 3.35 1.92
N ILE A 3 -19.33 4.39 1.08
CA ILE A 3 -18.27 5.39 0.91
C ILE A 3 -18.07 6.17 2.21
N LEU A 4 -16.85 6.16 2.73
CA LEU A 4 -16.45 7.00 3.86
C LEU A 4 -16.11 8.41 3.42
N PHE A 5 -15.31 8.52 2.35
CA PHE A 5 -15.04 9.76 1.65
C PHE A 5 -14.39 9.51 0.30
N THR A 6 -14.49 10.53 -0.55
CA THR A 6 -13.74 10.67 -1.78
C THR A 6 -12.94 11.98 -1.71
N LYS A 7 -11.71 11.97 -2.21
CA LYS A 7 -10.82 13.14 -2.14
C LYS A 7 -9.82 13.17 -3.29
N VAL A 8 -9.70 14.33 -3.95
CA VAL A 8 -8.58 14.62 -4.85
C VAL A 8 -7.34 14.91 -4.01
N LEU A 9 -6.25 14.20 -4.27
CA LEU A 9 -5.04 14.30 -3.49
C LEU A 9 -4.28 15.59 -3.76
N THR A 10 -3.94 16.29 -2.69
CA THR A 10 -3.02 17.43 -2.72
C THR A 10 -1.57 16.95 -2.66
N ASN A 11 -0.63 17.83 -2.97
CA ASN A 11 0.79 17.55 -2.80
C ASN A 11 1.12 17.08 -1.36
N THR A 12 0.57 17.75 -0.34
CA THR A 12 0.77 17.35 1.06
C THR A 12 0.23 15.95 1.37
N ASP A 13 -0.88 15.56 0.76
CA ASP A 13 -1.42 14.21 0.95
C ASP A 13 -0.45 13.17 0.41
N VAL A 14 0.08 13.38 -0.79
CA VAL A 14 1.02 12.46 -1.44
C VAL A 14 2.35 12.42 -0.69
N GLU A 15 2.92 13.58 -0.36
CA GLU A 15 4.27 13.70 0.20
C GLU A 15 4.39 13.33 1.68
N LYS A 16 3.33 13.56 2.46
CA LYS A 16 3.40 13.44 3.93
C LYS A 16 2.38 12.44 4.47
N ARG A 17 1.10 12.82 4.49
CA ARG A 17 0.03 12.10 5.16
C ARG A 17 -1.30 12.51 4.56
N LEU A 18 -2.21 11.55 4.40
CA LEU A 18 -3.54 11.85 3.91
C LEU A 18 -4.35 12.55 5.00
N ALA A 19 -4.76 13.79 4.75
CA ALA A 19 -5.76 14.43 5.60
C ALA A 19 -7.13 13.83 5.32
N VAL A 20 -7.75 13.27 6.37
CA VAL A 20 -9.08 12.66 6.30
C VAL A 20 -10.14 13.76 6.51
N PRO A 21 -11.21 13.80 5.69
CA PRO A 21 -12.31 14.74 5.92
C PRO A 21 -12.93 14.55 7.31
N ASN A 22 -13.17 15.66 8.03
CA ASN A 22 -13.63 15.60 9.43
C ASN A 22 -14.93 14.81 9.62
N ASN A 23 -15.86 14.91 8.67
CA ASN A 23 -17.14 14.20 8.72
C ASN A 23 -16.99 12.67 8.68
N SER A 24 -15.82 12.17 8.25
CA SER A 24 -15.52 10.75 8.13
C SER A 24 -14.89 10.16 9.40
N LEU A 25 -14.51 11.00 10.37
CA LEU A 25 -13.82 10.58 11.61
C LEU A 25 -14.59 9.51 12.38
N LYS A 26 -15.92 9.66 12.48
CA LYS A 26 -16.83 8.75 13.18
C LYS A 26 -16.73 7.28 12.71
N HIS A 27 -16.21 7.05 11.51
CA HIS A 27 -16.13 5.72 10.93
C HIS A 27 -14.87 4.95 11.33
N PHE A 28 -13.86 5.62 11.90
CA PHE A 28 -12.61 5.00 12.34
C PHE A 28 -12.69 4.46 13.77
N GLU A 29 -13.84 4.58 14.45
CA GLU A 29 -14.09 3.98 15.79
C GLU A 29 -12.90 4.14 16.74
N LEU A 30 -12.37 5.36 16.85
CA LEU A 30 -11.33 5.64 17.83
C LEU A 30 -11.96 5.50 19.21
N GLU A 31 -11.44 4.58 20.01
CA GLU A 31 -11.90 4.35 21.38
C GLU A 31 -11.65 5.58 22.27
N ASN A 32 -12.45 5.73 23.31
CA ASN A 32 -12.30 6.82 24.26
C ASN A 32 -10.88 6.83 24.86
N GLY A 33 -10.15 7.93 24.66
CA GLY A 33 -8.77 8.11 25.13
C GLY A 33 -7.68 7.74 24.11
N ASN A 34 -8.01 6.97 23.08
CA ASN A 34 -7.08 6.62 22.01
C ASN A 34 -7.08 7.68 20.90
N CYS A 35 -5.94 8.31 20.68
CA CYS A 35 -5.75 9.30 19.61
C CYS A 35 -5.36 8.69 18.27
N SER A 36 -5.20 7.37 18.20
CA SER A 36 -4.95 6.66 16.94
C SER A 36 -5.50 5.24 16.93
N LYS A 37 -5.84 4.74 15.75
CA LYS A 37 -6.23 3.35 15.50
C LYS A 37 -5.59 2.86 14.20
N SER A 38 -5.03 1.66 14.22
CA SER A 38 -4.59 0.96 13.00
C SER A 38 -5.75 0.14 12.44
N PHE A 39 -5.87 0.07 11.11
CA PHE A 39 -6.87 -0.74 10.43
C PHE A 39 -6.31 -1.25 9.11
N GLU A 40 -6.83 -2.41 8.69
CA GLU A 40 -6.50 -3.01 7.40
C GLU A 40 -7.47 -2.51 6.33
N VAL A 41 -6.94 -2.34 5.12
CA VAL A 41 -7.68 -1.89 3.95
C VAL A 41 -7.25 -2.70 2.74
N LYS A 42 -8.22 -3.22 1.98
CA LYS A 42 -7.95 -3.92 0.72
C LYS A 42 -8.01 -2.93 -0.44
N ASP A 43 -7.09 -3.04 -1.39
CA ASP A 43 -7.19 -2.30 -2.64
C ASP A 43 -8.01 -3.06 -3.70
N GLU A 44 -8.18 -2.46 -4.87
CA GLU A 44 -8.88 -3.05 -6.01
C GLU A 44 -8.25 -4.35 -6.53
N ASN A 45 -6.96 -4.58 -6.25
CA ASN A 45 -6.23 -5.79 -6.63
C ASN A 45 -6.30 -6.88 -5.55
N GLY A 46 -7.02 -6.63 -4.45
CA GLY A 46 -7.10 -7.53 -3.29
C GLY A 46 -5.88 -7.50 -2.38
N SER A 47 -4.93 -6.57 -2.60
CA SER A 47 -3.78 -6.40 -1.72
C SER A 47 -4.20 -5.72 -0.42
N THR A 48 -3.74 -6.25 0.71
CA THR A 48 -4.03 -5.68 2.04
C THR A 48 -2.94 -4.69 2.44
N TRP A 49 -3.38 -3.52 2.90
CA TRP A 49 -2.55 -2.46 3.43
C TRP A 49 -2.97 -2.15 4.86
N THR A 50 -2.04 -1.78 5.73
CA THR A 50 -2.35 -1.37 7.09
C THR A 50 -2.08 0.12 7.24
N PHE A 51 -3.11 0.89 7.58
CA PHE A 51 -2.99 2.31 7.85
C PHE A 51 -3.21 2.61 9.33
N ARG A 52 -2.50 3.63 9.84
CA ARG A 52 -2.81 4.23 11.13
C ARG A 52 -3.56 5.54 10.92
N CYS A 53 -4.81 5.61 11.38
CA CYS A 53 -5.52 6.87 11.56
C CYS A 53 -5.06 7.50 12.89
N TYR A 54 -4.63 8.75 12.86
CA TYR A 54 -4.27 9.54 14.04
C TYR A 54 -5.08 10.83 14.05
N VAL A 55 -5.58 11.21 15.22
CA VAL A 55 -6.30 12.45 15.47
C VAL A 55 -5.45 13.29 16.40
N ARG A 56 -5.17 14.52 15.99
CA ARG A 56 -4.49 15.51 16.84
C ARG A 56 -5.30 15.74 18.13
N ASN A 57 -4.63 15.70 19.28
CA ASN A 57 -5.26 15.88 20.60
C ASN A 57 -5.35 17.35 21.06
N ASP A 58 -4.64 18.25 20.42
CA ASP A 58 -4.55 19.67 20.78
C ASP A 58 -5.40 20.56 19.86
N GLY A 59 -6.14 21.48 20.50
CA GLY A 59 -7.01 22.45 19.85
C GLY A 59 -8.46 21.99 19.68
N ALA A 60 -9.36 22.95 19.46
CA ALA A 60 -10.80 22.69 19.30
C ALA A 60 -11.14 21.88 18.04
N TYR A 61 -10.23 21.82 17.05
CA TYR A 61 -10.47 21.17 15.77
C TYR A 61 -9.65 19.88 15.62
N LYS A 62 -10.32 18.75 15.79
CA LYS A 62 -9.75 17.41 15.56
C LYS A 62 -9.43 17.24 14.08
N LYS A 63 -8.14 17.12 13.73
CA LYS A 63 -7.67 16.83 12.35
C LYS A 63 -7.21 15.38 12.22
N PRO A 64 -8.03 14.48 11.66
CA PRO A 64 -7.59 13.12 11.39
C PRO A 64 -6.65 13.05 10.19
N VAL A 65 -5.67 12.17 10.30
CA VAL A 65 -4.71 11.88 9.23
C VAL A 65 -4.45 10.39 9.15
N LEU A 66 -4.29 9.85 7.95
CA LEU A 66 -3.66 8.54 7.76
C LEU A 66 -2.15 8.73 7.66
N SER A 67 -1.41 8.16 8.62
CA SER A 67 0.03 8.35 8.76
C SER A 67 0.79 7.08 8.36
N SER A 68 0.97 6.14 9.29
CA SER A 68 1.70 4.90 9.05
C SER A 68 1.06 4.11 7.91
N GLY A 69 1.88 3.52 7.03
CA GLY A 69 1.46 2.74 5.87
C GLY A 69 1.03 3.58 4.65
N TRP A 70 0.54 4.80 4.84
CA TRP A 70 0.06 5.64 3.74
C TRP A 70 1.15 5.98 2.72
N ARG A 71 2.33 6.45 3.17
CA ARG A 71 3.42 6.80 2.26
C ARG A 71 3.92 5.59 1.46
N GLN A 72 3.94 4.41 2.09
CA GLN A 72 4.32 3.17 1.42
C GLN A 72 3.30 2.79 0.33
N PHE A 73 2.00 2.93 0.62
CA PHE A 73 0.93 2.75 -0.35
C PHE A 73 1.08 3.70 -1.54
N VAL A 74 1.31 5.00 -1.29
CA VAL A 74 1.49 6.01 -2.34
C VAL A 74 2.63 5.64 -3.29
N LEU A 75 3.79 5.26 -2.74
CA LEU A 75 4.96 4.91 -3.54
C LEU A 75 4.75 3.62 -4.34
N ASN A 76 4.22 2.58 -3.70
CA ASN A 76 4.01 1.27 -4.34
C ASN A 76 2.92 1.30 -5.42
N LYS A 77 1.85 2.08 -5.22
CA LYS A 77 0.75 2.19 -6.17
C LYS A 77 0.96 3.30 -7.21
N GLY A 78 2.09 4.00 -7.17
CA GLY A 78 2.39 5.09 -8.09
C GLY A 78 1.34 6.20 -8.04
N VAL A 79 0.88 6.56 -6.84
CA VAL A 79 -0.14 7.59 -6.61
C VAL A 79 0.49 8.98 -6.68
N HIS A 80 -0.13 9.90 -7.40
CA HIS A 80 0.36 11.26 -7.62
C HIS A 80 -0.66 12.33 -7.22
N GLN A 81 -0.19 13.57 -7.18
CA GLN A 81 -1.06 14.73 -6.95
C GLN A 81 -2.12 14.79 -8.04
N GLY A 82 -3.37 15.08 -7.65
CA GLY A 82 -4.49 15.16 -8.57
C GLY A 82 -5.22 13.83 -8.79
N ASP A 83 -4.65 12.70 -8.34
CA ASP A 83 -5.39 11.44 -8.29
C ASP A 83 -6.56 11.53 -7.29
N LEU A 84 -7.64 10.82 -7.59
CA LEU A 84 -8.83 10.71 -6.77
C LEU A 84 -8.75 9.43 -5.96
N ILE A 85 -8.89 9.54 -4.64
CA ILE A 85 -9.05 8.36 -3.79
C ILE A 85 -10.48 8.25 -3.30
N THR A 86 -10.94 7.01 -3.15
CA THR A 86 -12.19 6.71 -2.44
C THR A 86 -11.93 5.64 -1.40
N LEU A 87 -12.28 5.95 -0.15
CA LEU A 87 -12.21 5.00 0.96
C LEU A 87 -13.62 4.51 1.28
N TYR A 88 -13.77 3.21 1.42
CA TYR A 88 -15.02 2.52 1.74
C TYR A 88 -14.90 1.78 3.06
N LYS A 89 -16.03 1.54 3.70
CA LYS A 89 -16.17 0.66 4.86
C LYS A 89 -17.36 -0.25 4.67
N ASP A 90 -17.20 -1.52 4.99
CA ASP A 90 -18.34 -2.40 5.14
C ASP A 90 -19.02 -2.18 6.50
N VAL A 91 -20.34 -2.08 6.47
CA VAL A 91 -21.16 -1.79 7.67
C VAL A 91 -21.74 -3.08 8.24
N GLU A 92 -21.80 -4.16 7.45
CA GLU A 92 -22.43 -5.43 7.82
C GLU A 92 -21.41 -6.52 8.16
N ALA A 93 -20.21 -6.46 7.57
CA ALA A 93 -19.08 -7.33 7.91
C ALA A 93 -18.08 -6.60 8.81
N GLU A 94 -17.51 -7.33 9.79
CA GLU A 94 -16.52 -6.89 10.79
C GLU A 94 -15.46 -5.92 10.22
N ALA A 95 -15.79 -4.61 10.24
CA ALA A 95 -14.93 -3.48 9.92
C ALA A 95 -13.96 -3.63 8.72
N SER A 96 -14.38 -4.22 7.60
CA SER A 96 -13.51 -4.29 6.42
C SER A 96 -13.46 -2.97 5.67
N TYR A 97 -12.26 -2.42 5.44
CA TYR A 97 -12.06 -1.22 4.63
C TYR A 97 -11.62 -1.59 3.22
N LYS A 98 -12.03 -0.78 2.25
CA LYS A 98 -11.50 -0.83 0.88
C LYS A 98 -11.01 0.54 0.45
N ILE A 99 -9.93 0.61 -0.32
CA ILE A 99 -9.44 1.83 -0.96
C ILE A 99 -9.38 1.63 -2.47
N GLU A 100 -9.75 2.68 -3.21
CA GLU A 100 -9.58 2.74 -4.65
C GLU A 100 -8.87 4.04 -5.02
N VAL A 101 -8.02 3.96 -6.05
CA VAL A 101 -7.34 5.12 -6.63
C VAL A 101 -7.72 5.24 -8.09
N GLN A 102 -8.12 6.44 -8.50
CA GLN A 102 -8.45 6.77 -9.87
C GLN A 102 -7.60 7.94 -10.36
N ARG A 103 -7.15 7.87 -11.61
CA ARG A 103 -6.43 8.93 -12.30
C ARG A 103 -7.27 9.53 -13.39
N LYS A 104 -7.22 10.85 -13.52
CA LYS A 104 -7.88 11.56 -14.61
C LYS A 104 -7.10 11.32 -15.89
N ILE A 105 -7.76 10.78 -16.91
CA ILE A 105 -7.20 10.56 -18.23
C ILE A 105 -8.04 11.28 -19.28
N LYS A 106 -7.43 11.61 -20.43
CA LYS A 106 -8.11 12.22 -21.57
C LYS A 106 -8.21 11.20 -22.69
N LEU A 107 -9.43 10.74 -22.96
CA LEU A 107 -9.73 9.81 -24.06
C LEU A 107 -10.61 10.52 -25.08
N LEU A 108 -10.15 10.57 -26.34
CA LEU A 108 -10.90 11.17 -27.45
C LEU A 108 -11.37 12.62 -27.16
N GLY A 109 -10.51 13.41 -26.51
CA GLY A 109 -10.83 14.80 -26.15
C GLY A 109 -11.67 14.97 -24.89
N LYS A 110 -12.25 13.91 -24.33
CA LYS A 110 -13.07 13.92 -23.12
C LYS A 110 -12.26 13.45 -21.91
N GLU A 111 -12.52 14.06 -20.76
CA GLU A 111 -11.88 13.67 -19.51
C GLU A 111 -12.72 12.62 -18.78
N CYS A 112 -12.07 11.56 -18.29
CA CYS A 112 -12.69 10.56 -17.44
C CYS A 112 -11.74 10.08 -16.34
N TRP A 113 -12.30 9.50 -15.28
CA TRP A 113 -11.54 8.83 -14.22
C TRP A 113 -11.35 7.35 -14.57
N SER A 114 -10.12 6.86 -14.45
CA SER A 114 -9.78 5.45 -14.64
C SER A 114 -9.06 4.91 -13.42
N SER A 115 -9.34 3.67 -13.05
CA SER A 115 -8.60 2.97 -11.99
C SER A 115 -7.12 2.87 -12.34
N LEU A 116 -6.25 2.87 -11.33
CA LEU A 116 -4.84 2.58 -11.52
C LEU A 116 -4.67 1.08 -11.79
N GLU A 117 -4.27 0.73 -13.01
CA GLU A 117 -3.78 -0.62 -13.30
C GLU A 117 -2.48 -0.87 -12.53
N PRO A 118 -2.25 -2.09 -12.02
CA PRO A 118 -0.94 -2.43 -11.50
C PRO A 118 0.09 -2.27 -12.63
N ASP A 119 1.21 -1.60 -12.34
CA ASP A 119 2.37 -1.68 -13.21
C ASP A 119 2.68 -3.17 -13.42
N GLN A 120 2.44 -3.66 -14.63
CA GLN A 120 2.96 -4.96 -15.04
C GLN A 120 4.48 -4.87 -14.86
N PRO A 121 5.15 -5.89 -14.28
CA PRO A 121 6.59 -5.87 -14.22
C PRO A 121 7.12 -5.75 -15.65
N THR A 122 7.65 -4.58 -16.00
CA THR A 122 8.41 -4.37 -17.23
C THR A 122 9.55 -5.36 -17.20
N GLY A 123 9.42 -6.41 -18.01
CA GLY A 123 10.38 -7.50 -18.06
C GLY A 123 11.75 -7.00 -18.47
N ALA A 124 12.71 -7.08 -17.54
CA ALA A 124 14.12 -7.36 -17.80
C ALA A 124 14.85 -7.53 -16.45
N THR A 125 14.65 -8.66 -15.78
CA THR A 125 15.64 -9.16 -14.81
C THR A 125 16.26 -10.41 -15.41
N ALA A 126 17.35 -10.23 -16.14
CA ALA A 126 18.16 -11.32 -16.65
C ALA A 126 18.63 -12.18 -15.45
N GLN A 127 18.31 -13.47 -15.48
CA GLN A 127 18.88 -14.43 -14.55
C GLN A 127 20.36 -14.64 -14.91
N VAL A 128 21.26 -14.02 -14.15
CA VAL A 128 22.68 -14.43 -14.18
C VAL A 128 22.81 -15.66 -13.30
N GLN A 129 22.70 -16.84 -13.92
CA GLN A 129 23.22 -18.08 -13.38
C GLN A 129 24.75 -17.98 -13.40
N THR A 130 25.35 -17.60 -12.27
CA THR A 130 26.80 -17.73 -12.11
C THR A 130 27.12 -19.19 -11.80
N THR A 131 27.33 -19.98 -12.85
CA THR A 131 27.87 -21.33 -12.74
C THR A 131 29.32 -21.25 -12.29
N ASN A 132 29.61 -21.74 -11.07
CA ASN A 132 30.94 -21.78 -10.52
C ASN A 132 31.71 -22.97 -11.15
N ARG A 133 32.14 -22.79 -12.41
CA ARG A 133 33.12 -23.67 -13.06
C ARG A 133 34.51 -23.30 -12.57
N ARG A 134 35.00 -23.97 -11.52
CA ARG A 134 36.43 -24.24 -11.24
C ARG A 134 36.57 -24.94 -9.88
N ASN A 135 36.59 -26.27 -9.87
CA ASN A 135 37.79 -26.98 -9.45
C ASN A 135 37.63 -28.48 -9.72
N ARG A 136 38.14 -28.89 -10.88
CA ARG A 136 38.49 -30.27 -11.19
C ARG A 136 39.94 -30.42 -10.80
N ARG A 137 40.22 -30.96 -9.60
CA ARG A 137 41.51 -31.62 -9.32
C ARG A 137 41.23 -32.97 -8.69
N SER A 138 41.33 -33.95 -9.58
CA SER A 138 41.46 -35.37 -9.28
C SER A 138 42.84 -35.58 -8.64
N TYR A 139 42.88 -36.32 -7.54
CA TYR A 139 44.04 -37.13 -7.18
C TYR A 139 43.57 -38.55 -6.91
N SER A 140 44.32 -39.46 -7.51
CA SER A 140 44.19 -40.90 -7.58
C SER A 140 44.44 -41.59 -6.25
N SER A 141 43.63 -42.62 -5.99
CA SER A 141 43.95 -43.92 -5.37
C SER A 141 45.21 -44.04 -4.52
N LEU A 142 45.04 -44.50 -3.28
CA LEU A 142 45.81 -45.61 -2.70
C LEU A 142 44.95 -46.30 -1.64
N ALA A 143 44.59 -47.56 -1.92
CA ALA A 143 43.96 -48.47 -0.99
C ALA A 143 44.95 -48.92 0.08
N VAL A 144 44.56 -48.89 1.35
CA VAL A 144 45.09 -49.78 2.40
C VAL A 144 43.96 -50.06 3.41
N LEU A 145 43.39 -51.26 3.34
CA LEU A 145 42.99 -52.07 4.51
C LEU A 145 44.07 -53.17 4.65
N PRO A 146 44.28 -53.88 5.78
CA PRO A 146 43.24 -54.25 6.76
C PRO A 146 43.68 -54.37 8.24
N ASP A 147 42.74 -54.86 9.07
CA ASP A 147 42.80 -55.59 10.36
C ASP A 147 43.53 -54.91 11.55
N VAL A 148 42.92 -54.74 12.74
CA VAL A 148 42.26 -55.71 13.65
C VAL A 148 41.12 -55.05 14.43
#